data_AF-A0AAW9A8Q1-F1
#
_entry.id   AF-A0AAW9A8Q1-F1
#
_cell.length_a   1.000
_cell.length_b   1.000
_cell.length_c   1.000
_cell.angle_alpha   90.00
_cell.angle_beta   90.00
_cell.angle_gamma   90.00
#
_symmetry.space_group_name_H-M   'P 1'
#
loop_
_entity.id
_entity.type
_entity.pdbx_description
1 polymer ?
#
loop_
_entity_poly.entity_id
_entity_poly.type
_entity_poly.pdbx_seq_one_letter_code
_entity_poly.pdbx_strand_id
1 'polypeptide(L)'
;MEQVLRPIYQERASSPETLGVILVEKRGTGDPITDTFDEIMLIITSNEETPIYTKHYSDGSGKAAMHVISEKQLRKWLLLGTRRKVVDWLFYGKIFFDRNEFVEGLKKELREYPFYGRKLKMGIELSRLVRVYMEGKMFFEQLNYMDAYHYAIQSLHHLARLTVIEKGYAPEVTVWTQVKKIDPAIYKLYEELIMSEEPIEKRLELLFLASEFFIHNRTLDGARHIMDVMSEKETWTIQELHEHEELRMYSINLEVLIEFLIEKGFIKIVESDSKNEYVFHRDYSVGY
;
A
#
# COMPACT_ATOMS: atom_id res chain seq x y z
N MET A 1 24.03 10.17 20.94
CA MET A 1 23.56 10.98 19.81
C MET A 1 22.54 12.03 20.27
N GLU A 2 21.69 11.76 21.27
CA GLU A 2 20.71 12.72 21.84
C GLU A 2 21.26 14.13 22.13
N GLN A 3 22.47 14.27 22.71
CA GLN A 3 23.09 15.58 22.98
C GLN A 3 23.45 16.36 21.69
N VAL A 4 23.85 15.65 20.64
CA VAL A 4 24.18 16.23 19.32
C VAL A 4 22.92 16.64 18.58
N LEU A 5 21.84 15.88 18.75
CA LEU A 5 20.54 16.16 18.12
C LEU A 5 19.74 17.25 18.84
N ARG A 6 20.09 17.57 20.09
CA ARG A 6 19.36 18.55 20.91
C ARG A 6 19.24 19.94 20.31
N PRO A 7 20.33 20.59 19.86
CA PRO A 7 20.21 21.89 19.20
C PRO A 7 19.34 21.84 17.95
N ILE A 8 19.42 20.73 17.20
CA ILE A 8 18.71 20.54 15.93
C ILE A 8 17.20 20.45 16.16
N TYR A 9 16.73 19.62 17.11
CA TYR A 9 15.29 19.55 17.35
C TYR A 9 14.75 20.83 18.01
N GLN A 10 15.55 21.54 18.82
CA GLN A 10 15.12 22.80 19.44
C GLN A 10 14.88 23.89 18.38
N GLU A 11 15.81 24.02 17.42
CA GLU A 11 15.64 24.90 16.26
C GLU A 11 14.37 24.54 15.49
N ARG A 12 14.14 23.26 15.19
CA ARG A 12 12.99 22.78 14.42
C ARG A 12 11.67 22.99 15.16
N ALA A 13 11.61 22.69 16.45
CA ALA A 13 10.43 22.90 17.29
C ALA A 13 10.00 24.38 17.36
N SER A 14 10.95 25.31 17.20
CA SER A 14 10.64 26.75 17.15
C SER A 14 9.96 27.20 15.85
N SER A 15 10.02 26.39 14.78
CA SER A 15 9.39 26.72 13.50
C SER A 15 7.86 26.69 13.64
N PRO A 16 7.14 27.72 13.15
CA PRO A 16 5.68 27.75 13.20
C PRO A 16 5.04 26.60 12.39
N GLU A 17 5.73 26.10 11.37
CA GLU A 17 5.24 25.03 10.47
C GLU A 17 5.47 23.62 11.05
N THR A 18 6.32 23.47 12.06
CA THR A 18 6.55 22.15 12.67
C THR A 18 5.34 21.76 13.52
N LEU A 19 4.79 20.60 13.22
CA LEU A 19 3.64 19.99 13.88
C LEU A 19 4.07 19.02 14.98
N GLY A 20 5.16 18.28 14.77
CA GLY A 20 5.66 17.32 15.75
C GLY A 20 7.11 16.95 15.54
N VAL A 21 7.79 16.60 16.62
CA VAL A 21 9.15 16.03 16.59
C VAL A 21 9.21 14.78 17.44
N ILE A 22 9.63 13.68 16.84
CA ILE A 22 9.69 12.36 17.43
C ILE A 22 11.11 11.82 17.29
N LEU A 23 11.67 11.31 18.38
CA LEU A 23 12.96 10.64 18.41
C LEU A 23 12.75 9.14 18.57
N VAL A 24 13.45 8.35 17.75
CA VAL A 24 13.41 6.89 17.80
C VAL A 24 14.83 6.38 17.95
N GLU A 25 15.09 5.60 18.99
CA GLU A 25 16.36 4.94 19.22
C GLU A 25 16.34 3.53 18.63
N LYS A 26 17.49 3.04 18.15
CA LYS A 26 17.63 1.64 17.75
C LYS A 26 17.29 0.70 18.92
N ARG A 27 16.60 -0.40 18.63
CA ARG A 27 16.31 -1.43 19.64
C ARG A 27 17.48 -2.39 19.86
N GLY A 28 18.45 -2.41 18.95
CA GLY A 28 19.63 -3.25 19.00
C GLY A 28 20.56 -3.03 17.80
N THR A 29 21.68 -3.75 17.78
CA THR A 29 22.64 -3.69 16.66
C THR A 29 21.98 -4.18 15.37
N GLY A 30 22.06 -3.37 14.30
CA GLY A 30 21.52 -3.73 12.99
C GLY A 30 20.00 -3.61 12.87
N ASP A 31 19.34 -2.86 13.77
CA ASP A 31 17.88 -2.67 13.73
C ASP A 31 17.41 -2.11 12.39
N PRO A 32 16.59 -2.85 11.62
CA PRO A 32 16.07 -2.36 10.35
C PRO A 32 15.06 -1.23 10.53
N ILE A 33 14.43 -1.06 11.71
CA ILE A 33 13.45 0.02 11.96
C ILE A 33 14.10 1.40 11.83
N THR A 34 15.38 1.51 12.20
CA THR A 34 16.14 2.75 12.09
C THR A 34 17.09 2.74 10.89
N ASP A 35 16.94 1.82 9.93
CA ASP A 35 17.88 1.68 8.79
C ASP A 35 19.34 1.59 9.24
N THR A 36 19.58 0.90 10.36
CA THR A 36 20.87 0.77 11.05
C THR A 36 21.42 2.06 11.67
N PHE A 37 20.71 3.18 11.64
CA PHE A 37 21.06 4.39 12.38
C PHE A 37 20.86 4.18 13.89
N ASP A 38 21.65 4.89 14.69
CA ASP A 38 21.53 4.83 16.15
C ASP A 38 20.28 5.55 16.63
N GLU A 39 19.95 6.67 15.97
CA GLU A 39 18.78 7.50 16.27
C GLU A 39 18.13 8.01 14.96
N ILE A 40 16.79 8.04 14.94
CA ILE A 40 15.98 8.69 13.91
C ILE A 40 15.24 9.87 14.54
N MET A 41 15.36 11.05 13.92
CA MET A 41 14.57 12.22 14.23
C MET A 41 13.51 12.42 13.14
N LEU A 42 12.26 12.11 13.45
CA LEU A 42 11.13 12.37 12.58
C LEU A 42 10.53 13.73 12.94
N ILE A 43 10.51 14.64 11.96
CA ILE A 43 9.88 15.96 12.05
C ILE A 43 8.69 15.95 11.12
N ILE A 44 7.53 16.33 11.64
CA ILE A 44 6.30 16.46 10.88
C ILE A 44 6.03 17.95 10.70
N THR A 45 5.77 18.39 9.47
CA THR A 45 5.61 19.81 9.12
C THR A 45 4.33 20.04 8.30
N SER A 46 3.72 21.21 8.41
CA SER A 46 2.64 21.66 7.53
C SER A 46 3.17 22.21 6.18
N ASN A 47 4.48 22.33 6.03
CA ASN A 47 5.12 22.81 4.79
C ASN A 47 5.11 21.71 3.71
N GLU A 48 4.55 22.04 2.54
CA GLU A 48 4.42 21.13 1.40
C GLU A 48 5.41 21.42 0.26
N GLU A 49 6.22 22.49 0.33
CA GLU A 49 7.19 22.81 -0.73
C GLU A 49 8.22 21.69 -0.91
N THR A 50 8.64 21.07 0.20
CA THR A 50 9.48 19.88 0.20
C THR A 50 8.82 18.78 1.04
N PRO A 51 7.99 17.92 0.43
CA PRO A 51 7.18 16.93 1.17
C PRO A 51 8.01 15.91 1.96
N ILE A 52 9.25 15.68 1.52
CA ILE A 52 10.20 14.76 2.15
C ILE A 52 11.58 15.39 2.06
N TYR A 53 12.23 15.60 3.21
CA TYR A 53 13.60 16.06 3.27
C TYR A 53 14.38 15.23 4.29
N THR A 54 15.57 14.75 3.91
CA THR A 54 16.40 13.89 4.76
C THR A 54 17.79 14.48 4.93
N LYS A 55 18.32 14.46 6.15
CA LYS A 55 19.73 14.72 6.46
C LYS A 55 20.30 13.61 7.33
N HIS A 56 21.55 13.26 7.10
CA HIS A 56 22.29 12.33 7.95
C HIS A 56 23.35 13.08 8.75
N TYR A 57 23.56 12.63 9.97
CA TYR A 57 24.52 13.18 10.92
C TYR A 57 25.43 12.07 11.42
N SER A 58 26.68 12.42 11.72
CA SER A 58 27.63 11.57 12.42
C SER A 58 28.49 12.42 13.35
N ASP A 59 28.85 11.86 14.50
CA ASP A 59 29.73 12.51 15.49
C ASP A 59 31.01 11.72 15.76
N GLY A 60 31.31 10.73 14.90
CA GLY A 60 32.44 9.80 15.04
C GLY A 60 32.16 8.62 15.97
N SER A 61 31.16 8.72 16.86
CA SER A 61 30.75 7.65 17.79
C SER A 61 29.43 6.98 17.40
N GLY A 62 28.59 7.69 16.64
CA GLY A 62 27.33 7.19 16.11
C GLY A 62 26.86 7.93 14.87
N LYS A 63 25.71 7.51 14.35
CA LYS A 63 25.03 8.08 13.19
C LYS A 63 23.55 8.25 13.46
N ALA A 64 22.98 9.36 12.98
CA ALA A 64 21.55 9.64 13.05
C ALA A 64 21.01 10.09 11.71
N ALA A 65 19.71 9.85 11.48
CA ALA A 65 19.00 10.40 10.34
C ALA A 65 17.86 11.31 10.81
N MET A 66 17.73 12.47 10.17
CA MET A 66 16.61 13.36 10.34
C MET A 66 15.74 13.30 9.09
N HIS A 67 14.45 13.01 9.28
CA HIS A 67 13.44 13.02 8.23
C HIS A 67 12.42 14.11 8.54
N VAL A 68 12.30 15.11 7.67
CA VAL A 68 11.23 16.10 7.69
C VAL A 68 10.19 15.68 6.66
N ILE A 69 8.98 15.40 7.12
CA ILE A 69 7.88 14.87 6.31
C ILE A 69 6.68 15.82 6.42
N SER A 70 6.07 16.18 5.30
CA SER A 70 4.84 16.97 5.32
C SER A 70 3.65 16.17 5.87
N GLU A 71 2.70 16.84 6.50
CA GLU A 71 1.47 16.19 7.00
C GLU A 71 0.76 15.43 5.88
N LYS A 72 0.62 16.04 4.69
CA LYS A 72 -0.05 15.40 3.56
C LYS A 72 0.67 14.12 3.14
N GLN A 73 2.01 14.15 3.10
CA GLN A 73 2.80 12.98 2.75
C GLN A 73 2.72 11.88 3.81
N LEU A 74 2.74 12.26 5.10
CA LEU A 74 2.55 11.32 6.22
C LEU A 74 1.18 10.64 6.15
N ARG A 75 0.11 11.43 6.02
CA ARG A 75 -1.26 10.92 5.89
C ARG A 75 -1.40 10.01 4.68
N LYS A 76 -0.79 10.35 3.54
CA LYS A 76 -0.74 9.47 2.36
C LYS A 76 -0.06 8.13 2.69
N TRP A 77 1.06 8.12 3.41
CA TRP A 77 1.71 6.86 3.79
C TRP A 77 0.87 6.00 4.71
N LEU A 78 0.22 6.63 5.70
CA LEU A 78 -0.68 5.95 6.63
C LEU A 78 -1.90 5.37 5.92
N LEU A 79 -2.48 6.13 4.99
CA LEU A 79 -3.60 5.70 4.15
C LEU A 79 -3.24 4.52 3.26
N LEU A 80 -2.07 4.56 2.62
CA LEU A 80 -1.63 3.51 1.69
C LEU A 80 -0.97 2.30 2.39
N GLY A 81 -0.73 2.40 3.71
CA GLY A 81 0.04 1.39 4.46
C GLY A 81 1.48 1.24 3.96
N THR A 82 2.02 2.28 3.32
CA THR A 82 3.39 2.32 2.81
C THR A 82 4.34 2.84 3.89
N ARG A 83 5.63 2.48 3.83
CA ARG A 83 6.65 2.90 4.81
C ARG A 83 6.26 2.57 6.26
N ARG A 84 5.98 1.29 6.53
CA ARG A 84 5.52 0.78 7.84
C ARG A 84 6.36 1.24 9.04
N LYS A 85 7.67 1.44 8.88
CA LYS A 85 8.56 1.97 9.92
C LYS A 85 8.08 3.30 10.48
N VAL A 86 7.43 4.14 9.67
CA VAL A 86 6.86 5.41 10.12
C VAL A 86 5.74 5.19 11.14
N VAL A 87 4.95 4.12 11.00
CA VAL A 87 3.95 3.74 12.01
C VAL A 87 4.65 3.33 13.30
N ASP A 88 5.69 2.49 13.22
CA ASP A 88 6.49 2.14 14.40
C ASP A 88 7.10 3.38 15.08
N TRP A 89 7.62 4.33 14.30
CA TRP A 89 8.18 5.58 14.82
C TRP A 89 7.12 6.42 15.52
N LEU A 90 5.92 6.55 14.94
CA LEU A 90 4.81 7.25 15.57
C LEU A 90 4.43 6.61 16.91
N PHE A 91 4.27 5.28 16.96
CA PHE A 91 3.78 4.60 18.17
C PHE A 91 4.82 4.46 19.29
N TYR A 92 6.07 4.15 18.92
CA TYR A 92 7.11 3.79 19.89
C TYR A 92 8.18 4.87 20.08
N GLY A 93 8.20 5.89 19.23
CA GLY A 93 9.12 7.02 19.37
C GLY A 93 8.75 7.93 20.55
N LYS A 94 9.76 8.55 21.13
CA LYS A 94 9.63 9.57 22.17
C LYS A 94 9.27 10.90 21.52
N ILE A 95 8.12 11.47 21.89
CA ILE A 95 7.69 12.78 21.41
C ILE A 95 8.45 13.87 22.18
N PHE A 96 9.19 14.72 21.46
CA PHE A 96 9.91 15.87 22.02
C PHE A 96 9.16 17.19 21.80
N PHE A 97 8.31 17.26 20.78
CA PHE A 97 7.47 18.41 20.48
C PHE A 97 6.18 17.95 19.82
N ASP A 98 5.06 18.53 20.22
CA ASP A 98 3.75 18.24 19.65
C ASP A 98 2.87 19.50 19.66
N ARG A 99 2.65 20.08 18.48
CA ARG A 99 1.86 21.30 18.32
C ARG A 99 0.38 20.92 18.33
N ASN A 100 -0.36 21.47 19.29
CA ASN A 100 -1.81 21.24 19.43
C ASN A 100 -2.16 19.74 19.51
N GLU A 101 -1.30 18.93 20.13
CA GLU A 101 -1.48 17.46 20.26
C GLU A 101 -1.67 16.74 18.91
N PHE A 102 -1.06 17.25 17.84
CA PHE A 102 -1.11 16.65 16.51
C PHE A 102 -0.69 15.18 16.49
N VAL A 103 0.46 14.84 17.09
CA VAL A 103 1.02 13.47 17.06
C VAL A 103 0.16 12.54 17.92
N GLU A 104 -0.26 12.98 19.10
CA GLU A 104 -1.15 12.18 19.94
C GLU A 104 -2.54 11.99 19.30
N GLY A 105 -3.07 13.02 18.65
CA GLY A 105 -4.28 12.94 17.84
C GLY A 105 -4.15 11.91 16.71
N LEU A 106 -3.01 11.91 16.01
CA LEU A 106 -2.73 10.95 14.95
C LEU A 106 -2.62 9.52 15.49
N LYS A 107 -1.95 9.30 16.63
CA LYS A 107 -1.92 7.98 17.30
C LYS A 107 -3.32 7.51 17.70
N LYS A 108 -4.14 8.41 18.21
CA LYS A 108 -5.54 8.13 18.58
C LYS A 108 -6.35 7.75 17.35
N GLU A 109 -6.24 8.51 16.26
CA GLU A 109 -6.88 8.21 14.98
C GLU A 109 -6.51 6.81 14.47
N LEU A 110 -5.22 6.47 14.51
CA LEU A 110 -4.72 5.16 14.09
C LEU A 110 -5.22 4.00 14.97
N ARG A 111 -5.52 4.25 16.25
CA ARG A 111 -6.10 3.24 17.16
C ARG A 111 -7.60 3.10 17.01
N GLU A 112 -8.32 4.21 16.87
CA GLU A 112 -9.78 4.27 16.89
C GLU A 112 -10.41 4.05 15.51
N TYR A 113 -9.74 4.44 14.43
CA TYR A 113 -10.24 4.38 13.06
C TYR A 113 -9.34 3.57 12.11
N PRO A 114 -9.03 2.29 12.42
CA PRO A 114 -8.24 1.44 11.50
C PRO A 114 -8.93 1.26 10.13
N PHE A 115 -10.25 1.52 10.08
CA PHE A 115 -11.11 1.40 8.90
C PHE A 115 -11.07 2.60 7.94
N TYR A 116 -10.46 3.73 8.33
CA TYR A 116 -10.38 4.87 7.42
C TYR A 116 -9.61 4.49 6.14
N GLY A 117 -10.23 4.77 4.99
CA GLY A 117 -9.72 4.39 3.67
C GLY A 117 -9.73 2.89 3.38
N ARG A 118 -10.49 2.06 4.12
CA ARG A 118 -10.53 0.60 3.90
C ARG A 118 -10.94 0.22 2.47
N LYS A 119 -11.98 0.86 1.91
CA LYS A 119 -12.40 0.61 0.52
C LYS A 119 -11.25 0.90 -0.46
N LEU A 120 -10.58 2.04 -0.31
CA LEU A 120 -9.40 2.42 -1.10
C LEU A 120 -8.27 1.39 -0.94
N LYS A 121 -7.93 1.02 0.30
CA LYS A 121 -6.90 0.00 0.60
C LYS A 121 -7.22 -1.34 -0.04
N MET A 122 -8.48 -1.78 0.01
CA MET A 122 -8.94 -3.00 -0.66
C MET A 122 -8.79 -2.90 -2.17
N GLY A 123 -9.20 -1.79 -2.78
CA GLY A 123 -9.07 -1.59 -4.22
C GLY A 123 -7.63 -1.54 -4.69
N ILE A 124 -6.75 -0.84 -3.97
CA ILE A 124 -5.32 -0.82 -4.27
C ILE A 124 -4.72 -2.22 -4.14
N GLU A 125 -5.03 -2.95 -3.07
CA GLU A 125 -4.50 -4.31 -2.89
C GLU A 125 -5.04 -5.29 -3.92
N LEU A 126 -6.32 -5.18 -4.31
CA LEU A 126 -6.92 -5.92 -5.42
C LEU A 126 -6.20 -5.62 -6.74
N SER A 127 -5.89 -4.35 -7.05
CA SER A 127 -5.19 -3.98 -8.28
C SER A 127 -3.81 -4.63 -8.41
N ARG A 128 -3.08 -4.73 -7.29
CA ARG A 128 -1.78 -5.41 -7.21
C ARG A 128 -1.94 -6.91 -7.39
N LEU A 129 -2.91 -7.51 -6.70
CA LEU A 129 -3.25 -8.93 -6.80
C LEU A 129 -3.57 -9.33 -8.24
N VAL A 130 -4.47 -8.58 -8.89
CA VAL A 130 -4.88 -8.82 -10.29
C VAL A 130 -3.68 -8.78 -11.22
N ARG A 131 -2.84 -7.74 -11.12
CA ARG A 131 -1.64 -7.62 -11.95
C ARG A 131 -0.74 -8.84 -11.83
N VAL A 132 -0.31 -9.17 -10.61
CA VAL A 132 0.65 -10.28 -10.42
C VAL A 132 0.02 -11.64 -10.74
N TYR A 133 -1.29 -11.80 -10.55
CA TYR A 133 -2.01 -13.00 -10.95
C TYR A 133 -2.00 -13.17 -12.47
N MET A 134 -2.32 -12.11 -13.23
CA MET A 134 -2.34 -12.15 -14.70
C MET A 134 -0.95 -12.41 -15.27
N GLU A 135 0.07 -11.72 -14.75
CA GLU A 135 1.47 -11.93 -15.16
C GLU A 135 1.93 -13.37 -14.84
N GLY A 136 1.61 -13.87 -13.64
CA GLY A 136 1.92 -15.25 -13.26
C GLY A 136 1.21 -16.30 -14.12
N LYS A 137 -0.08 -16.09 -14.42
CA LYS A 137 -0.86 -16.99 -15.28
C LYS A 137 -0.30 -17.03 -16.70
N MET A 138 0.10 -15.88 -17.25
CA MET A 138 0.77 -15.80 -18.55
C MET A 138 2.07 -16.61 -18.56
N PHE A 139 2.94 -16.47 -17.55
CA PHE A 139 4.17 -17.28 -17.47
C PHE A 139 3.88 -18.77 -17.35
N PHE A 140 2.85 -19.15 -16.59
CA PHE A 140 2.43 -20.54 -16.44
C PHE A 140 1.96 -21.13 -17.77
N GLU A 141 1.13 -20.41 -18.52
CA GLU A 141 0.64 -20.83 -19.85
C GLU A 141 1.76 -20.94 -20.88
N GLN A 142 2.83 -20.16 -20.71
CA GLN A 142 4.06 -20.23 -21.52
C GLN A 142 5.06 -21.28 -21.05
N LEU A 143 4.70 -22.10 -20.06
CA LEU A 143 5.54 -23.15 -19.46
C LEU A 143 6.80 -22.62 -18.73
N ASN A 144 6.84 -21.32 -18.44
CA ASN A 144 7.91 -20.67 -17.68
C ASN A 144 7.65 -20.79 -16.17
N TYR A 145 7.73 -22.02 -15.66
CA TYR A 145 7.26 -22.35 -14.32
C TYR A 145 7.99 -21.65 -13.17
N MET A 146 9.27 -21.32 -13.34
CA MET A 146 10.04 -20.62 -12.29
C MET A 146 9.57 -19.18 -12.13
N ASP A 147 9.31 -18.48 -13.25
CA ASP A 147 8.74 -17.14 -13.24
C ASP A 147 7.29 -17.17 -12.75
N ALA A 148 6.49 -18.13 -13.22
CA ALA A 148 5.13 -18.34 -12.73
C ALA A 148 5.08 -18.56 -11.21
N TYR A 149 6.04 -19.32 -10.65
CA TYR A 149 6.17 -19.54 -9.21
C TYR A 149 6.48 -18.25 -8.44
N HIS A 150 7.36 -17.39 -8.97
CA HIS A 150 7.63 -16.10 -8.37
C HIS A 150 6.36 -15.25 -8.26
N TYR A 151 5.60 -15.14 -9.34
CA TYR A 151 4.33 -14.40 -9.36
C TYR A 151 3.23 -15.07 -8.54
N ALA A 152 3.18 -16.40 -8.48
CA ALA A 152 2.26 -17.15 -7.62
C ALA A 152 2.43 -16.80 -6.15
N ILE A 153 3.68 -16.73 -5.66
CA ILE A 153 3.98 -16.30 -4.29
C ILE A 153 3.53 -14.86 -4.05
N GLN A 154 3.80 -13.95 -4.99
CA GLN A 154 3.37 -12.56 -4.87
C GLN A 154 1.84 -12.44 -4.83
N SER A 155 1.14 -13.17 -5.71
CA SER A 155 -0.31 -13.23 -5.77
C SER A 155 -0.89 -13.71 -4.44
N LEU A 156 -0.39 -14.82 -3.90
CA LEU A 156 -0.76 -15.31 -2.57
C LEU A 156 -0.53 -14.27 -1.47
N HIS A 157 0.58 -13.54 -1.52
CA HIS A 157 0.87 -12.50 -0.54
C HIS A 157 -0.12 -11.33 -0.61
N HIS A 158 -0.47 -10.86 -1.81
CA HIS A 158 -1.49 -9.83 -1.99
C HIS A 158 -2.88 -10.30 -1.61
N LEU A 159 -3.23 -11.56 -1.91
CA LEU A 159 -4.48 -12.18 -1.50
C LEU A 159 -4.58 -12.29 0.03
N ALA A 160 -3.50 -12.70 0.69
CA ALA A 160 -3.39 -12.72 2.15
C ALA A 160 -3.64 -11.33 2.75
N ARG A 161 -2.96 -10.30 2.23
CA ARG A 161 -3.12 -8.91 2.68
C ARG A 161 -4.55 -8.39 2.45
N LEU A 162 -5.12 -8.64 1.27
CA LEU A 162 -6.50 -8.25 0.94
C LEU A 162 -7.49 -8.86 1.94
N THR A 163 -7.31 -10.15 2.28
CA THR A 163 -8.15 -10.86 3.25
C THR A 163 -8.09 -10.24 4.65
N VAL A 164 -6.90 -9.82 5.10
CA VAL A 164 -6.73 -9.15 6.39
C VAL A 164 -7.44 -7.78 6.40
N ILE A 165 -7.28 -7.00 5.32
CA ILE A 165 -7.98 -5.71 5.15
C ILE A 165 -9.50 -5.92 5.09
N GLU A 166 -9.95 -6.96 4.38
CA GLU A 166 -11.35 -7.36 4.25
C GLU A 166 -11.95 -7.83 5.59
N LYS A 167 -11.17 -8.15 6.62
CA LYS A 167 -11.68 -8.37 7.98
C LYS A 167 -11.51 -7.16 8.91
N GLY A 168 -10.98 -6.05 8.41
CA GLY A 168 -10.85 -4.81 9.18
C GLY A 168 -9.54 -4.65 9.91
N TYR A 169 -8.57 -5.53 9.66
CA TYR A 169 -7.25 -5.48 10.30
C TYR A 169 -6.22 -4.85 9.37
N ALA A 170 -5.16 -4.29 9.95
CA ALA A 170 -3.98 -3.87 9.20
C ALA A 170 -3.10 -5.11 8.89
N PRO A 171 -2.67 -5.33 7.64
CA PRO A 171 -1.75 -6.41 7.33
C PRO A 171 -0.37 -6.19 7.98
N GLU A 172 0.02 -7.13 8.83
CA GLU A 172 1.30 -7.10 9.54
C GLU A 172 2.46 -7.61 8.67
N VAL A 173 3.69 -7.57 9.21
CA VAL A 173 4.86 -8.17 8.54
C VAL A 173 4.69 -9.69 8.46
N THR A 174 4.18 -10.30 9.52
CA THR A 174 3.86 -11.72 9.63
C THR A 174 2.43 -12.02 9.17
N VAL A 175 2.03 -11.53 8.00
CA VAL A 175 0.65 -11.61 7.48
C VAL A 175 0.10 -13.05 7.48
N TRP A 176 0.94 -14.05 7.25
CA TRP A 176 0.54 -15.46 7.25
C TRP A 176 0.05 -15.96 8.62
N THR A 177 0.57 -15.41 9.72
CA THR A 177 0.07 -15.69 11.08
C THR A 177 -1.34 -15.13 11.29
N GLN A 178 -1.64 -13.97 10.69
CA GLN A 178 -2.99 -13.40 10.70
C GLN A 178 -3.93 -14.24 9.84
N VAL A 179 -3.53 -14.55 8.59
CA VAL A 179 -4.35 -15.32 7.64
C VAL A 179 -4.65 -16.73 8.15
N LYS A 180 -3.70 -17.41 8.79
CA LYS A 180 -3.95 -18.73 9.40
C LYS A 180 -5.15 -18.74 10.37
N LYS A 181 -5.44 -17.62 11.02
CA LYS A 181 -6.59 -17.46 11.93
C LYS A 181 -7.84 -16.95 11.20
N ILE A 182 -7.65 -16.05 10.22
CA ILE A 182 -8.73 -15.33 9.54
C ILE A 182 -9.34 -16.17 8.40
N ASP A 183 -8.51 -16.76 7.56
CA ASP A 183 -8.90 -17.56 6.40
C ASP A 183 -7.89 -18.71 6.20
N PRO A 184 -8.08 -19.83 6.94
CA PRO A 184 -7.17 -20.97 6.90
C PRO A 184 -7.04 -21.60 5.50
N ALA A 185 -8.03 -21.42 4.61
CA ALA A 185 -7.99 -21.98 3.27
C ALA A 185 -6.90 -21.31 2.41
N ILE A 186 -6.75 -19.98 2.52
CA ILE A 186 -5.67 -19.25 1.83
C ILE A 186 -4.30 -19.64 2.40
N TYR A 187 -4.20 -19.82 3.72
CA TYR A 187 -2.96 -20.31 4.33
C TYR A 187 -2.60 -21.71 3.82
N LYS A 188 -3.58 -22.61 3.72
CA LYS A 188 -3.39 -23.97 3.19
C LYS A 188 -2.95 -23.95 1.73
N LEU A 189 -3.48 -23.04 0.92
CA LEU A 189 -3.05 -22.88 -0.48
C LEU A 189 -1.54 -22.55 -0.58
N TYR A 190 -1.05 -21.67 0.31
CA TYR A 190 0.37 -21.38 0.36
C TYR A 190 1.19 -22.57 0.85
N GLU A 191 0.72 -23.27 1.88
CA GLU A 191 1.34 -24.48 2.40
C GLU A 191 1.47 -25.58 1.33
N GLU A 192 0.42 -25.82 0.54
CA GLU A 192 0.44 -26.80 -0.55
C GLU A 192 1.44 -26.41 -1.65
N LEU A 193 1.56 -25.12 -2.00
CA LEU A 193 2.55 -24.66 -2.97
C LEU A 193 3.99 -25.04 -2.56
N ILE A 194 4.31 -24.90 -1.27
CA ILE A 194 5.68 -25.08 -0.76
C ILE A 194 5.98 -26.51 -0.28
N MET A 195 4.99 -27.24 0.26
CA MET A 195 5.19 -28.53 0.91
C MET A 195 4.77 -29.73 0.06
N SER A 196 3.94 -29.54 -0.97
CA SER A 196 3.49 -30.66 -1.80
C SER A 196 4.65 -31.28 -2.59
N GLU A 197 4.65 -32.61 -2.68
CA GLU A 197 5.61 -33.41 -3.45
C GLU A 197 5.28 -33.46 -4.95
N GLU A 198 4.14 -32.88 -5.35
CA GLU A 198 3.71 -32.81 -6.74
C GLU A 198 4.68 -32.00 -7.62
N PRO A 199 4.75 -32.28 -8.95
CA PRO A 199 5.49 -31.46 -9.89
C PRO A 199 5.07 -29.99 -9.81
N ILE A 200 6.02 -29.07 -10.05
CA ILE A 200 5.78 -27.62 -9.95
C ILE A 200 4.59 -27.16 -10.80
N GLU A 201 4.42 -27.74 -11.99
CA GLU A 201 3.29 -27.50 -12.87
C GLU A 201 1.95 -27.73 -12.16
N LYS A 202 1.78 -28.88 -11.50
CA LYS A 202 0.51 -29.24 -10.83
C LYS A 202 0.23 -28.37 -9.62
N ARG A 203 1.28 -28.01 -8.86
CA ARG A 203 1.16 -27.08 -7.74
C ARG A 203 0.75 -25.69 -8.20
N LEU A 204 1.30 -25.20 -9.31
CA LEU A 204 0.94 -23.92 -9.90
C LEU A 204 -0.46 -23.93 -10.52
N GLU A 205 -0.83 -25.00 -11.22
CA GLU A 205 -2.18 -25.19 -11.79
C GLU A 205 -3.26 -25.06 -10.71
N LEU A 206 -3.11 -25.80 -9.61
CA LEU A 206 -4.02 -25.74 -8.47
C LEU A 206 -4.06 -24.33 -7.86
N LEU A 207 -2.91 -23.68 -7.74
CA LEU A 207 -2.80 -22.34 -7.15
C LEU A 207 -3.50 -21.29 -8.00
N PHE A 208 -3.31 -21.29 -9.33
CA PHE A 208 -3.95 -20.31 -10.20
C PHE A 208 -5.47 -20.53 -10.27
N LEU A 209 -5.93 -21.78 -10.26
CA LEU A 209 -7.36 -22.11 -10.21
C LEU A 209 -8.00 -21.60 -8.90
N ALA A 210 -7.38 -21.88 -7.76
CA ALA A 210 -7.89 -21.41 -6.47
C ALA A 210 -7.81 -19.88 -6.33
N SER A 211 -6.72 -19.27 -6.82
CA SER A 211 -6.55 -17.81 -6.81
C SER A 211 -7.63 -17.11 -7.63
N GLU A 212 -8.00 -17.66 -8.80
CA GLU A 212 -9.07 -17.12 -9.64
C GLU A 212 -10.41 -17.05 -8.88
N PHE A 213 -10.76 -18.15 -8.19
CA PHE A 213 -11.95 -18.20 -7.35
C PHE A 213 -11.92 -17.14 -6.23
N PHE A 214 -10.80 -17.02 -5.52
CA PHE A 214 -10.67 -16.05 -4.44
C PHE A 214 -10.67 -14.59 -4.91
N ILE A 215 -10.08 -14.31 -6.07
CA ILE A 215 -10.09 -12.99 -6.70
C ILE A 215 -11.53 -12.64 -7.11
N HIS A 216 -12.22 -13.56 -7.79
CA HIS A 216 -13.59 -13.36 -8.24
C HIS A 216 -14.52 -12.98 -7.07
N ASN A 217 -14.50 -13.77 -5.99
CA ASN A 217 -15.36 -13.55 -4.82
C ASN A 217 -15.12 -12.22 -4.10
N ARG A 218 -13.93 -11.62 -4.27
CA ARG A 218 -13.54 -10.36 -3.63
C ARG A 218 -13.56 -9.16 -4.58
N THR A 219 -13.86 -9.39 -5.86
CA THR A 219 -13.78 -8.33 -6.88
C THR A 219 -14.77 -7.21 -6.59
N LEU A 220 -16.04 -7.53 -6.33
CA LEU A 220 -17.06 -6.52 -6.05
C LEU A 220 -16.64 -5.61 -4.89
N ASP A 221 -16.25 -6.21 -3.77
CA ASP A 221 -15.88 -5.48 -2.55
C ASP A 221 -14.59 -4.67 -2.70
N GLY A 222 -13.59 -5.21 -3.40
CA GLY A 222 -12.37 -4.48 -3.72
C GLY A 222 -12.58 -3.36 -4.75
N ALA A 223 -13.50 -3.52 -5.69
CA ALA A 223 -13.83 -2.53 -6.70
C ALA A 223 -14.70 -1.38 -6.17
N ARG A 224 -15.35 -1.52 -5.01
CA ARG A 224 -16.29 -0.50 -4.47
C ARG A 224 -15.72 0.91 -4.50
N HIS A 225 -14.47 1.11 -4.09
CA HIS A 225 -13.87 2.45 -4.08
C HIS A 225 -13.81 3.08 -5.47
N ILE A 226 -13.28 2.36 -6.47
CA ILE A 226 -13.15 2.91 -7.81
C ILE A 226 -14.52 3.11 -8.47
N MET A 227 -15.48 2.22 -8.21
CA MET A 227 -16.86 2.39 -8.67
C MET A 227 -17.57 3.57 -8.00
N ASP A 228 -17.39 3.77 -6.69
CA ASP A 228 -17.96 4.90 -5.95
C ASP A 228 -17.46 6.23 -6.55
N VAL A 229 -16.14 6.35 -6.76
CA VAL A 229 -15.53 7.55 -7.39
C VAL A 229 -16.00 7.71 -8.83
N MET A 230 -16.00 6.65 -9.64
CA MET A 230 -16.43 6.74 -11.03
C MET A 230 -17.91 7.08 -11.17
N SER A 231 -18.74 6.82 -10.15
CA SER A 231 -20.15 7.17 -10.14
C SER A 231 -20.41 8.68 -9.97
N GLU A 232 -19.38 9.47 -9.66
CA GLU A 232 -19.50 10.93 -9.51
C GLU A 232 -19.72 11.66 -10.85
N LYS A 233 -19.41 11.00 -11.97
CA LYS A 233 -19.56 11.52 -13.33
C LYS A 233 -20.04 10.40 -14.26
N GLU A 234 -20.75 10.77 -15.33
CA GLU A 234 -21.27 9.80 -16.30
C GLU A 234 -20.16 9.04 -17.05
N THR A 235 -19.12 9.75 -17.49
CA THR A 235 -18.00 9.18 -18.25
C THR A 235 -16.65 9.72 -17.80
N TRP A 236 -15.63 8.88 -17.91
CA TRP A 236 -14.25 9.19 -17.54
C TRP A 236 -13.30 8.84 -18.67
N THR A 237 -12.38 9.74 -19.00
CA THR A 237 -11.19 9.38 -19.77
C THR A 237 -10.17 8.69 -18.86
N ILE A 238 -9.23 7.91 -19.42
CA ILE A 238 -8.14 7.32 -18.60
C ILE A 238 -7.28 8.40 -17.93
N GLN A 239 -7.10 9.57 -18.57
CA GLN A 239 -6.33 10.67 -18.02
C GLN A 239 -7.02 11.27 -16.78
N GLU A 240 -8.34 11.48 -16.84
CA GLU A 240 -9.11 11.97 -15.68
C GLU A 240 -9.00 11.00 -14.49
N LEU A 241 -9.02 9.68 -14.75
CA LEU A 241 -8.82 8.67 -13.70
C LEU A 241 -7.41 8.75 -13.09
N HIS A 242 -6.37 9.00 -13.90
CA HIS A 242 -5.00 9.19 -13.40
C HIS A 242 -4.80 10.50 -12.64
N GLU A 243 -5.55 11.54 -12.96
CA GLU A 243 -5.47 12.86 -12.32
C GLU A 243 -6.32 12.95 -11.04
N HIS A 244 -7.36 12.11 -10.91
CA HIS A 244 -8.22 12.09 -9.73
C HIS A 244 -7.44 11.81 -8.45
N GLU A 245 -7.71 12.59 -7.39
CA GLU A 245 -6.89 12.61 -6.16
C GLU A 245 -6.78 11.25 -5.48
N GLU A 246 -7.87 10.48 -5.48
CA GLU A 246 -7.92 9.14 -4.87
C GLU A 246 -7.48 8.04 -5.84
N LEU A 247 -7.81 8.13 -7.13
CA LEU A 247 -7.53 7.05 -8.09
C LEU A 247 -6.07 7.02 -8.55
N ARG A 248 -5.38 8.16 -8.56
CA ARG A 248 -3.92 8.22 -8.75
C ARG A 248 -3.15 7.36 -7.74
N MET A 249 -3.76 7.00 -6.61
CA MET A 249 -3.15 6.13 -5.60
C MET A 249 -3.03 4.67 -6.06
N TYR A 250 -3.80 4.25 -7.07
CA TYR A 250 -3.66 2.95 -7.73
C TYR A 250 -2.39 2.90 -8.60
N SER A 251 -1.85 4.07 -8.97
CA SER A 251 -0.58 4.24 -9.67
C SER A 251 -0.54 3.38 -10.93
N ILE A 252 0.57 2.69 -11.19
CA ILE A 252 0.77 1.86 -12.39
C ILE A 252 -0.23 0.71 -12.53
N ASN A 253 -1.01 0.38 -11.49
CA ASN A 253 -2.00 -0.71 -11.56
C ASN A 253 -3.38 -0.24 -12.02
N LEU A 254 -3.61 1.07 -12.21
CA LEU A 254 -4.92 1.60 -12.53
C LEU A 254 -5.47 1.02 -13.83
N GLU A 255 -4.72 1.10 -14.93
CA GLU A 255 -5.16 0.62 -16.24
C GLU A 255 -5.47 -0.88 -16.25
N VAL A 256 -4.60 -1.70 -15.65
CA VAL A 256 -4.84 -3.15 -15.54
C VAL A 256 -6.08 -3.46 -14.72
N LEU A 257 -6.33 -2.69 -13.65
CA LEU A 257 -7.57 -2.85 -12.89
C LEU A 257 -8.80 -2.45 -13.72
N ILE A 258 -8.73 -1.37 -14.49
CA ILE A 258 -9.84 -0.94 -15.37
C ILE A 258 -10.17 -2.04 -16.38
N GLU A 259 -9.18 -2.57 -17.11
CA GLU A 259 -9.41 -3.67 -18.06
C GLU A 259 -10.00 -4.91 -17.38
N PHE A 260 -9.45 -5.29 -16.22
CA PHE A 260 -9.99 -6.41 -15.45
C PHE A 260 -11.45 -6.18 -15.04
N LEU A 261 -11.81 -4.97 -14.58
CA LEU A 261 -13.18 -4.66 -14.19
C LEU A 261 -14.14 -4.57 -15.39
N ILE A 262 -13.64 -4.23 -16.58
CA ILE A 262 -14.39 -4.33 -17.83
C ILE A 262 -14.70 -5.80 -18.14
N GLU A 263 -13.69 -6.68 -18.09
CA GLU A 263 -13.88 -8.12 -18.30
C GLU A 263 -14.86 -8.75 -17.30
N LYS A 264 -14.90 -8.22 -16.06
CA LYS A 264 -15.85 -8.67 -15.03
C LYS A 264 -17.21 -7.96 -15.08
N GLY A 265 -17.41 -7.00 -15.99
CA GLY A 265 -18.68 -6.30 -16.19
C GLY A 265 -18.98 -5.18 -15.19
N PHE A 266 -18.03 -4.81 -14.32
CA PHE A 266 -18.17 -3.71 -13.36
C PHE A 266 -17.93 -2.33 -13.97
N ILE A 267 -17.23 -2.27 -15.10
CA ILE A 267 -16.96 -1.05 -15.87
C ILE A 267 -17.39 -1.29 -17.32
N LYS A 268 -18.00 -0.29 -17.95
CA LYS A 268 -18.42 -0.31 -19.35
C LYS A 268 -17.54 0.64 -20.16
N ILE A 269 -17.25 0.22 -21.38
CA ILE A 269 -16.60 1.07 -22.38
C ILE A 269 -17.65 1.98 -23.01
N VAL A 270 -17.33 3.26 -23.11
CA VAL A 270 -18.11 4.25 -23.86
C VAL A 270 -17.23 4.74 -25.00
N GLU A 271 -17.65 4.45 -26.23
CA GLU A 271 -16.91 4.85 -27.43
C GLU A 271 -17.48 6.15 -28.00
N SER A 272 -16.60 7.04 -28.47
CA SER A 272 -16.99 8.22 -29.23
C SER A 272 -16.07 8.41 -30.44
N ASP A 273 -16.60 8.98 -31.52
CA ASP A 273 -15.88 9.16 -32.78
C ASP A 273 -14.57 9.95 -32.59
N SER A 274 -13.50 9.46 -33.22
CA SER A 274 -12.27 10.24 -33.39
C SER A 274 -12.22 10.89 -34.78
N LYS A 275 -11.13 11.63 -35.05
CA LYS A 275 -10.88 12.19 -36.39
C LYS A 275 -10.65 11.13 -37.48
N ASN A 276 -10.38 9.88 -37.10
CA ASN A 276 -10.22 8.76 -38.01
C ASN A 276 -11.44 7.83 -37.87
N GLU A 277 -12.13 7.54 -38.97
CA GLU A 277 -13.35 6.72 -39.03
C GLU A 277 -13.17 5.27 -38.50
N TYR A 278 -11.92 4.80 -38.37
CA TYR A 278 -11.60 3.46 -37.85
C TYR A 278 -11.06 3.47 -36.42
N VAL A 279 -10.98 4.64 -35.76
CA VAL A 279 -10.45 4.80 -34.41
C VAL A 279 -11.48 5.53 -33.56
N PHE A 280 -11.74 5.01 -32.37
CA PHE A 280 -12.66 5.60 -31.41
C PHE A 280 -11.90 6.07 -30.18
N HIS A 281 -12.33 7.18 -29.60
CA HIS A 281 -11.98 7.49 -28.22
C HIS A 281 -12.66 6.48 -27.30
N ARG A 282 -11.93 6.07 -26.26
CA ARG A 282 -12.36 5.05 -25.33
C ARG A 282 -12.45 5.66 -23.93
N ASP A 283 -13.67 5.86 -23.48
CA ASP A 283 -14.01 6.35 -22.15
C ASP A 283 -14.65 5.24 -21.32
N TYR A 284 -14.83 5.50 -20.02
CA TYR A 284 -15.21 4.51 -19.04
C TYR A 284 -16.36 5.00 -18.17
N SER A 285 -17.30 4.11 -17.87
CA SER A 285 -18.42 4.37 -16.96
C SER A 285 -18.69 3.15 -16.07
N VAL A 286 -19.40 3.33 -14.96
CA VAL A 286 -19.76 2.22 -14.06
C VAL A 286 -20.77 1.30 -14.72
N GLY A 287 -20.52 -0.01 -14.65
CA GLY A 287 -21.43 -1.04 -15.13
C GLY A 287 -22.48 -1.40 -14.08
N TYR A 288 -23.74 -1.03 -14.34
CA TYR A 288 -24.91 -1.62 -13.67
C TYR A 288 -25.36 -2.91 -14.36
#